data_AF-C8PL02-F1
#
_entry.id   AF-C8PL02-F1
#
_cell.length_a   1.000
_cell.length_b   1.000
_cell.length_c   1.000
_cell.angle_alpha   90.00
_cell.angle_beta   90.00
_cell.angle_gamma   90.00
#
_symmetry.space_group_name_H-M   'P 1'
#
loop_
_entity.id
_entity.type
_entity.pdbx_description
1 polymer ?
#
loop_
_entity_poly.entity_id
_entity_poly.type
_entity_poly.pdbx_seq_one_letter_code
_entity_poly.pdbx_strand_id
1 'polypeptide(L)'
;MKFKRVSNLKDLKFSRLAALKICAFAQIYKKFDMHRRRKIVNLARAKPRFYIIAQNFKGEKMKKFFALLFAALFFVGCGQSQPKVPIASAYKFKGITYQHFQNHNPKKFIYQSPEAVEKKYNEQLLAALKEANLLDQNSTDELKITIKHHRGFTGEATPFPSDRIGGIEFIYEVKLVRNGQILRSYVQNDIEHYDPGFFGNMKTIALQNTDDSYENAAIAAMVKHLMEIIKKF
;
A
#
# COMPACT_ATOMS: atom_id res chain seq x y z
N MET A 1 -9.73 13.26 -55.09
CA MET A 1 -10.08 12.06 -54.31
C MET A 1 -9.23 10.89 -54.81
N LYS A 2 -8.17 10.50 -54.10
CA LYS A 2 -7.34 9.32 -54.40
C LYS A 2 -6.94 8.67 -53.07
N PHE A 3 -7.58 7.56 -52.72
CA PHE A 3 -7.13 6.69 -51.63
C PHE A 3 -5.94 5.87 -52.13
N LYS A 4 -4.75 6.14 -51.61
CA LYS A 4 -3.57 5.27 -51.76
C LYS A 4 -3.51 4.36 -50.54
N ARG A 5 -3.88 3.09 -50.71
CA ARG A 5 -3.72 2.04 -49.71
C ARG A 5 -2.28 1.51 -49.82
N VAL A 6 -1.41 1.89 -48.88
CA VAL A 6 -0.07 1.29 -48.72
C VAL A 6 -0.09 0.47 -47.44
N SER A 7 -0.37 -0.82 -47.56
CA SER A 7 -0.25 -1.78 -46.46
C SER A 7 1.22 -2.15 -46.28
N ASN A 8 1.85 -1.63 -45.23
CA ASN A 8 3.25 -1.85 -44.93
C ASN A 8 3.41 -3.21 -44.22
N LEU A 9 4.19 -4.11 -44.82
CA LEU A 9 4.37 -5.52 -44.40
C LEU A 9 5.08 -5.68 -43.03
N LYS A 10 5.49 -4.58 -42.39
CA LYS A 10 6.18 -4.56 -41.08
C LYS A 10 5.21 -4.56 -39.89
N ASP A 11 3.99 -4.04 -40.05
CA ASP A 11 2.98 -3.99 -38.98
C ASP A 11 2.34 -5.35 -38.68
N LEU A 12 2.32 -6.26 -39.66
CA LEU A 12 1.79 -7.62 -39.48
C LEU A 12 2.69 -8.52 -38.60
N LYS A 13 4.00 -8.24 -38.53
CA LYS A 13 4.95 -9.04 -37.72
C LYS A 13 4.89 -8.68 -36.23
N PHE A 14 4.61 -7.41 -35.89
CA PHE A 14 4.47 -6.95 -34.51
C PHE A 14 3.16 -7.46 -33.87
N SER A 15 2.07 -7.50 -34.65
CA SER A 15 0.78 -8.06 -34.26
C SER A 15 0.85 -9.56 -33.91
N ARG A 16 1.61 -10.36 -34.68
CA ARG A 16 1.77 -11.81 -34.41
C ARG A 16 2.58 -12.12 -33.15
N LEU A 17 3.61 -11.33 -32.82
CA LEU A 17 4.41 -11.54 -31.60
C LEU A 17 3.64 -11.18 -30.33
N ALA A 18 2.80 -10.13 -30.38
CA ALA A 18 1.93 -9.75 -29.27
C ALA A 18 0.82 -10.79 -29.02
N ALA A 19 0.22 -11.33 -30.10
CA ALA A 19 -0.80 -12.39 -29.99
C ALA A 19 -0.25 -13.72 -29.44
N LEU A 20 1.00 -14.07 -29.77
CA LEU A 20 1.65 -15.29 -29.24
C LEU A 20 1.98 -15.20 -27.74
N LYS A 21 2.34 -14.01 -27.22
CA LYS A 21 2.61 -13.82 -25.78
C LYS A 21 1.33 -13.87 -24.93
N ILE A 22 0.19 -13.40 -25.46
CA ILE A 22 -1.10 -13.45 -24.76
C ILE A 22 -1.65 -14.88 -24.71
N CYS A 23 -1.45 -15.68 -25.76
CA CYS A 23 -1.85 -17.10 -25.77
C CYS A 23 -1.05 -17.96 -24.79
N ALA A 24 0.24 -17.69 -24.61
CA ALA A 24 1.08 -18.41 -23.65
C ALA A 24 0.66 -18.18 -22.19
N PHE A 25 0.19 -16.97 -21.86
CA PHE A 25 -0.27 -16.63 -20.51
C PHE A 25 -1.62 -17.29 -20.17
N ALA A 26 -2.53 -17.41 -21.15
CA ALA A 26 -3.83 -18.07 -20.99
C ALA A 26 -3.70 -19.60 -20.80
N GLN A 27 -2.70 -20.25 -21.40
CA GLN A 27 -2.44 -21.68 -21.20
C GLN A 27 -1.87 -22.01 -19.81
N ILE A 28 -1.08 -21.11 -19.22
CA ILE A 28 -0.53 -21.31 -17.86
C ILE A 28 -1.64 -21.20 -16.80
N TYR A 29 -2.57 -20.26 -16.95
CA TYR A 29 -3.71 -20.11 -16.03
C TYR A 29 -4.68 -21.32 -16.07
N LYS A 30 -4.97 -21.88 -17.25
CA LYS A 30 -5.81 -23.10 -17.37
C LYS A 30 -5.15 -24.34 -16.74
N LYS A 31 -3.82 -24.44 -16.77
CA LYS A 31 -3.08 -25.58 -16.20
C LYS A 31 -3.03 -25.54 -14.67
N PHE A 32 -3.04 -24.33 -14.08
CA PHE A 32 -3.04 -24.15 -12.62
C PHE A 32 -4.42 -24.45 -11.98
N ASP A 33 -5.53 -24.11 -12.64
CA ASP A 33 -6.89 -24.36 -12.10
C ASP A 33 -7.25 -25.86 -12.07
N MET A 34 -6.80 -26.65 -13.06
CA MET A 34 -7.05 -28.09 -13.09
C MET A 34 -6.33 -28.88 -11.99
N HIS A 35 -5.19 -28.39 -11.48
CA HIS A 35 -4.43 -29.10 -10.44
C HIS A 35 -5.02 -28.89 -9.03
N ARG A 36 -5.69 -27.75 -8.78
CA ARG A 36 -6.41 -27.49 -7.52
C ARG A 36 -7.68 -28.32 -7.40
N ARG A 37 -8.41 -28.55 -8.50
CA ARG A 37 -9.66 -29.34 -8.48
C ARG A 37 -9.45 -30.83 -8.19
N ARG A 38 -8.30 -31.41 -8.56
CA ARG A 38 -8.01 -32.83 -8.25
C ARG A 38 -7.69 -33.09 -6.77
N LYS A 39 -7.18 -32.10 -6.03
CA LYS A 39 -6.94 -32.24 -4.58
C LYS A 39 -8.25 -32.20 -3.76
N ILE A 40 -9.27 -31.50 -4.23
CA ILE A 40 -10.56 -31.37 -3.53
C ILE A 40 -11.44 -32.61 -3.72
N VAL A 41 -11.38 -33.29 -4.86
CA VAL A 41 -12.18 -34.52 -5.11
C VAL A 41 -11.63 -35.74 -4.36
N ASN A 42 -10.34 -35.78 -4.02
CA ASN A 42 -9.73 -36.93 -3.33
C ASN A 42 -9.82 -36.89 -1.80
N LEU A 43 -10.24 -35.78 -1.18
CA LEU A 43 -10.54 -35.72 0.26
C LEU A 43 -12.00 -36.13 0.59
N ALA A 44 -12.89 -36.16 -0.39
CA ALA A 44 -14.30 -36.52 -0.21
C ALA A 44 -14.58 -38.05 -0.24
N ARG A 45 -13.53 -38.89 -0.33
CA ARG A 45 -13.64 -40.36 -0.37
C ARG A 45 -13.18 -41.08 0.91
N ALA A 46 -12.90 -40.36 1.99
CA ALA A 46 -12.71 -40.96 3.31
C ALA A 46 -14.06 -41.03 4.06
N LYS A 47 -14.77 -42.16 3.92
CA LYS A 47 -15.95 -42.46 4.74
C LYS A 47 -15.54 -42.54 6.22
N PRO A 48 -16.27 -41.89 7.15
CA PRO A 48 -15.97 -41.98 8.57
C PRO A 48 -16.47 -43.32 9.15
N ARG A 49 -15.55 -44.14 9.64
CA ARG A 49 -15.81 -45.23 10.58
C ARG A 49 -16.11 -44.66 11.98
N PHE A 50 -17.25 -43.98 12.15
CA PHE A 50 -17.72 -43.54 13.47
C PHE A 50 -19.25 -43.63 13.60
N TYR A 51 -19.87 -44.61 12.95
CA TYR A 51 -21.29 -44.92 13.10
C TYR A 51 -21.51 -46.14 14.02
N ILE A 52 -20.71 -46.31 15.09
CA ILE A 52 -21.03 -47.27 16.16
C ILE A 52 -20.54 -46.75 17.52
N ILE A 53 -20.85 -45.49 17.89
CA ILE A 53 -20.95 -45.07 19.31
C ILE A 53 -21.99 -43.95 19.39
N ALA A 54 -23.20 -44.19 18.88
CA ALA A 54 -24.31 -43.24 18.99
C ALA A 54 -25.60 -43.99 19.27
N GLN A 55 -25.55 -44.97 20.16
CA GLN A 55 -26.73 -45.52 20.81
C GLN A 55 -26.41 -45.68 22.30
N ASN A 56 -27.31 -45.15 23.13
CA ASN A 56 -27.24 -45.06 24.61
C ASN A 56 -26.55 -43.82 25.20
N PHE A 57 -27.08 -42.63 24.93
CA PHE A 57 -27.00 -41.55 25.93
C PHE A 57 -28.35 -40.87 26.11
N LYS A 58 -29.02 -41.29 27.19
CA LYS A 58 -30.35 -40.91 27.62
C LYS A 58 -30.36 -39.43 27.98
N GLY A 59 -31.25 -38.69 27.31
CA GLY A 59 -31.30 -37.24 27.29
C GLY A 59 -32.11 -36.67 28.45
N GLU A 60 -31.46 -35.80 29.23
CA GLU A 60 -32.05 -34.59 29.83
C GLU A 60 -30.94 -33.78 30.52
N LYS A 61 -30.07 -34.47 31.29
CA LYS A 61 -28.97 -33.84 32.04
C LYS A 61 -27.87 -33.28 31.15
N MET A 62 -27.57 -33.92 30.02
CA MET A 62 -26.54 -33.45 29.07
C MET A 62 -26.95 -32.16 28.35
N LYS A 63 -28.25 -31.95 28.08
CA LYS A 63 -28.76 -30.73 27.42
C LYS A 63 -28.61 -29.51 28.33
N LYS A 64 -28.88 -29.68 29.63
CA LYS A 64 -28.67 -28.63 30.64
C LYS A 64 -27.19 -28.30 30.81
N PHE A 65 -26.30 -29.31 30.76
CA PHE A 65 -24.85 -29.10 30.83
C PHE A 65 -24.29 -28.38 29.60
N PHE A 66 -24.73 -28.76 28.39
CA PHE A 66 -24.37 -28.06 27.15
C PHE A 66 -24.95 -26.64 27.09
N ALA A 67 -26.16 -26.41 27.58
CA ALA A 67 -26.75 -25.07 27.68
C ALA A 67 -26.00 -24.18 28.68
N LEU A 68 -25.54 -24.74 29.81
CA LEU A 68 -24.72 -24.03 30.79
C LEU A 68 -23.33 -23.67 30.23
N LEU A 69 -22.73 -24.58 29.46
CA LEU A 69 -21.45 -24.36 28.78
C LEU A 69 -21.56 -23.27 27.69
N PHE A 70 -22.65 -23.28 26.92
CA PHE A 70 -22.92 -22.24 25.92
C PHE A 70 -23.20 -20.88 26.57
N ALA A 71 -23.97 -20.82 27.67
CA ALA A 71 -24.21 -19.57 28.40
C ALA A 71 -22.90 -18.98 28.98
N ALA A 72 -22.02 -19.82 29.52
CA ALA A 72 -20.71 -19.36 30.00
C ALA A 72 -19.80 -18.83 28.88
N LEU A 73 -19.90 -19.39 27.66
CA LEU A 73 -19.14 -18.93 26.48
C LEU A 73 -19.63 -17.59 25.91
N PHE A 74 -20.87 -17.17 26.20
CA PHE A 74 -21.40 -15.87 25.74
C PHE A 74 -21.13 -14.70 26.70
N PHE A 75 -20.64 -14.95 27.92
CA PHE A 75 -20.39 -13.88 28.92
C PHE A 75 -18.91 -13.54 29.16
N VAL A 76 -17.96 -14.22 28.50
CA VAL A 76 -16.53 -13.85 28.52
C VAL A 76 -16.18 -13.18 27.20
N GLY A 77 -16.14 -11.85 27.20
CA GLY A 77 -15.50 -11.12 26.11
C GLY A 77 -16.25 -9.94 25.52
N CYS A 78 -16.98 -9.16 26.33
CA CYS A 78 -17.00 -7.72 26.05
C CYS A 78 -15.59 -7.22 26.32
N GLY A 79 -14.72 -7.34 25.30
CA GLY A 79 -13.42 -6.70 25.27
C GLY A 79 -13.66 -5.21 25.43
N GLN A 80 -13.52 -4.72 26.66
CA GLN A 80 -13.61 -3.31 26.99
C GLN A 80 -12.50 -2.64 26.18
N SER A 81 -12.89 -2.04 25.05
CA SER A 81 -11.98 -1.24 24.23
C SER A 81 -11.37 -0.22 25.17
N GLN A 82 -10.04 -0.26 25.33
CA GLN A 82 -9.35 0.67 26.21
C GLN A 82 -9.82 2.09 25.86
N PRO A 83 -10.24 2.90 26.85
CA PRO A 83 -10.70 4.25 26.58
C PRO A 83 -9.57 5.00 25.87
N LYS A 84 -9.86 5.51 24.67
CA LYS A 84 -8.91 6.30 23.90
C LYS A 84 -8.51 7.51 24.76
N VAL A 85 -7.23 7.60 25.11
CA VAL A 85 -6.68 8.76 25.83
C VAL A 85 -7.05 10.04 25.07
N PRO A 86 -7.58 11.07 25.74
CA PRO A 86 -7.91 12.33 25.09
C PRO A 86 -6.65 13.02 24.57
N ILE A 87 -6.73 13.46 23.32
CA ILE A 87 -5.67 14.16 22.60
C ILE A 87 -6.03 15.64 22.48
N ALA A 88 -5.03 16.50 22.34
CA ALA A 88 -5.23 17.91 22.05
C ALA A 88 -5.89 18.09 20.68
N SER A 89 -6.63 19.19 20.50
CA SER A 89 -7.22 19.55 19.21
C SER A 89 -6.18 20.01 18.17
N ALA A 90 -4.99 20.39 18.63
CA ALA A 90 -3.87 20.83 17.81
C ALA A 90 -2.55 20.31 18.39
N TYR A 91 -1.56 20.17 17.50
CA TYR A 91 -0.32 19.45 17.79
C TYR A 91 0.89 20.33 17.52
N LYS A 92 1.94 20.07 18.28
CA LYS A 92 3.27 20.60 18.03
C LYS A 92 3.92 19.84 16.88
N PHE A 93 4.32 20.56 15.84
CA PHE A 93 5.04 19.98 14.70
C PHE A 93 6.39 20.69 14.53
N LYS A 94 7.47 19.91 14.59
CA LYS A 94 8.86 20.39 14.45
C LYS A 94 9.44 20.15 13.06
N GLY A 95 8.87 19.22 12.31
CA GLY A 95 9.39 18.73 11.04
C GLY A 95 9.29 17.21 10.95
N ILE A 96 9.54 16.68 9.76
CA ILE A 96 9.61 15.25 9.51
C ILE A 96 10.99 14.69 9.84
N THR A 97 11.04 13.39 10.15
CA THR A 97 12.27 12.60 10.04
C THR A 97 12.33 12.01 8.64
N TYR A 98 13.29 12.45 7.83
CA TYR A 98 13.37 12.09 6.42
C TYR A 98 14.54 11.15 6.13
N GLN A 99 14.31 10.16 5.27
CA GLN A 99 15.34 9.28 4.73
C GLN A 99 15.14 9.15 3.22
N HIS A 100 16.19 9.43 2.46
CA HIS A 100 16.16 9.33 1.00
C HIS A 100 16.94 8.10 0.54
N PHE A 101 16.34 7.33 -0.36
CA PHE A 101 16.94 6.16 -0.98
C PHE A 101 16.98 6.35 -2.50
N GLN A 102 18.15 6.09 -3.09
CA GLN A 102 18.39 6.18 -4.52
C GLN A 102 19.53 5.21 -4.86
N ASN A 103 19.30 4.20 -5.71
CA ASN A 103 20.37 3.25 -6.06
C ASN A 103 21.07 3.66 -7.37
N HIS A 104 20.36 4.32 -8.28
CA HIS A 104 20.93 4.84 -9.52
C HIS A 104 21.22 6.35 -9.43
N ASN A 105 22.42 6.75 -9.85
CA ASN A 105 22.81 8.16 -9.96
C ASN A 105 22.72 8.61 -11.42
N PRO A 106 21.76 9.48 -11.77
CA PRO A 106 21.55 9.91 -13.15
C PRO A 106 22.70 10.79 -13.63
N LYS A 107 23.07 10.64 -14.91
CA LYS A 107 24.18 11.40 -15.53
C LYS A 107 23.69 12.53 -16.44
N LYS A 108 22.55 12.35 -17.09
CA LYS A 108 21.99 13.29 -18.09
C LYS A 108 20.96 14.24 -17.52
N PHE A 109 20.37 13.92 -16.37
CA PHE A 109 19.32 14.73 -15.73
C PHE A 109 19.72 15.05 -14.30
N ILE A 110 19.47 16.29 -13.91
CA ILE A 110 19.67 16.77 -12.56
C ILE A 110 18.29 16.85 -11.92
N TYR A 111 18.12 16.10 -10.84
CA TYR A 111 16.92 16.15 -10.01
C TYR A 111 17.21 16.88 -8.70
N GLN A 112 16.16 17.34 -8.05
CA GLN A 112 16.27 17.99 -6.74
C GLN A 112 17.02 17.12 -5.71
N SER A 113 17.80 17.78 -4.84
CA SER A 113 18.59 17.10 -3.82
C SER A 113 17.69 16.52 -2.70
N PRO A 114 18.17 15.53 -1.92
CA PRO A 114 17.42 15.00 -0.79
C PRO A 114 16.93 16.09 0.19
N GLU A 115 17.76 17.10 0.45
CA GLU A 115 17.44 18.22 1.35
C GLU A 115 16.33 19.11 0.76
N ALA A 116 16.33 19.30 -0.56
CA ALA A 116 15.27 20.04 -1.24
C ALA A 116 13.93 19.28 -1.20
N VAL A 117 13.95 17.95 -1.32
CA VAL A 117 12.76 17.11 -1.17
C VAL A 117 12.22 17.17 0.26
N GLU A 118 13.10 17.02 1.27
CA GLU A 118 12.72 17.13 2.68
C GLU A 118 12.10 18.50 2.99
N LYS A 119 12.72 19.57 2.51
CA LYS A 119 12.21 20.93 2.68
C LYS A 119 10.80 21.08 2.12
N LYS A 120 10.54 20.53 0.92
CA LYS A 120 9.20 20.56 0.31
C LYS A 120 8.16 19.81 1.15
N TYR A 121 8.49 18.64 1.69
CA TYR A 121 7.58 17.95 2.61
C TYR A 121 7.26 18.81 3.83
N ASN A 122 8.27 19.37 4.49
CA ASN A 122 8.08 20.19 5.68
C ASN A 122 7.25 21.45 5.39
N GLU A 123 7.51 22.15 4.28
CA GLU A 123 6.75 23.34 3.88
C GLU A 123 5.28 23.01 3.59
N GLN A 124 5.01 21.96 2.81
CA GLN A 124 3.66 21.57 2.45
C GLN A 124 2.87 21.00 3.65
N LEU A 125 3.50 20.19 4.50
CA LEU A 125 2.86 19.69 5.74
C LEU A 125 2.55 20.82 6.71
N LEU A 126 3.51 21.75 6.91
CA LEU A 126 3.30 22.90 7.79
C LEU A 126 2.14 23.77 7.28
N ALA A 127 2.07 24.03 5.97
CA ALA A 127 0.97 24.77 5.37
C ALA A 127 -0.37 24.06 5.56
N ALA A 128 -0.44 22.75 5.29
CA ALA A 128 -1.67 21.97 5.42
C ALA A 128 -2.14 21.83 6.88
N LEU A 129 -1.21 21.71 7.85
CA LEU A 129 -1.53 21.69 9.27
C LEU A 129 -2.08 23.03 9.76
N LYS A 130 -1.52 24.15 9.28
CA LYS A 130 -2.03 25.51 9.57
C LYS A 130 -3.43 25.69 9.01
N GLU A 131 -3.65 25.33 7.74
CA GLU A 131 -4.95 25.44 7.09
C GLU A 131 -6.03 24.61 7.79
N ALA A 132 -5.66 23.44 8.31
CA ALA A 132 -6.57 22.58 9.07
C ALA A 132 -6.78 23.01 10.54
N ASN A 133 -6.15 24.10 11.01
CA ASN A 133 -6.13 24.52 12.42
C ASN A 133 -5.60 23.43 13.38
N LEU A 134 -4.68 22.58 12.92
CA LEU A 134 -4.09 21.48 13.69
C LEU A 134 -2.70 21.80 14.26
N LEU A 135 -2.23 23.03 14.11
CA LEU A 135 -0.91 23.45 14.54
C LEU A 135 -0.97 24.29 15.83
N ASP A 136 -0.33 23.82 16.89
CA ASP A 136 -0.09 24.60 18.11
C ASP A 136 1.31 24.28 18.66
N GLN A 137 2.20 25.27 18.62
CA GLN A 137 3.60 25.11 19.07
C GLN A 137 3.74 24.98 20.59
N ASN A 138 2.72 25.38 21.34
CA ASN A 138 2.65 25.27 22.80
C ASN A 138 1.95 23.98 23.26
N SER A 139 1.44 23.17 22.32
CA SER A 139 0.81 21.90 22.64
C SER A 139 1.79 20.93 23.31
N THR A 140 1.27 20.18 24.28
CA THR A 140 1.99 19.07 24.92
C THR A 140 2.04 17.82 24.03
N ASP A 141 1.17 17.75 23.01
CA ASP A 141 1.11 16.67 22.06
C ASP A 141 1.97 16.99 20.84
N GLU A 142 3.00 16.18 20.63
CA GLU A 142 3.95 16.31 19.53
C GLU A 142 3.58 15.34 18.39
N LEU A 143 3.39 15.89 17.20
CA LEU A 143 3.22 15.13 15.97
C LEU A 143 4.60 14.78 15.39
N LYS A 144 4.90 13.48 15.31
CA LYS A 144 6.12 12.94 14.71
C LYS A 144 5.78 12.19 13.45
N ILE A 145 6.38 12.59 12.34
CA ILE A 145 6.20 11.96 11.04
C ILE A 145 7.57 11.48 10.55
N THR A 146 7.67 10.21 10.21
CA THR A 146 8.86 9.63 9.56
C THR A 146 8.50 9.27 8.13
N ILE A 147 9.31 9.68 7.16
CA ILE A 147 9.13 9.36 5.74
C ILE A 147 10.43 8.79 5.19
N LYS A 148 10.37 7.56 4.69
CA LYS A 148 11.38 6.97 3.83
C LYS A 148 10.90 7.13 2.39
N HIS A 149 11.65 7.87 1.61
CA HIS A 149 11.34 8.19 0.23
C HIS A 149 12.37 7.50 -0.65
N HIS A 150 11.90 6.62 -1.54
CA HIS A 150 12.75 5.96 -2.52
C HIS A 150 12.46 6.53 -3.92
N ARG A 151 13.50 7.06 -4.55
CA ARG A 151 13.46 7.54 -5.94
C ARG A 151 13.94 6.43 -6.86
N GLY A 152 12.98 5.77 -7.50
CA GLY A 152 13.23 4.68 -8.44
C GLY A 152 13.45 5.17 -9.86
N PHE A 153 14.39 4.56 -10.57
CA PHE A 153 14.68 4.86 -11.96
C PHE A 153 14.14 3.79 -12.92
N THR A 154 13.75 4.19 -14.13
CA THR A 154 13.17 3.26 -15.09
C THR A 154 14.20 2.21 -15.48
N GLY A 155 13.89 0.93 -15.25
CA GLY A 155 14.82 -0.17 -15.52
C GLY A 155 15.95 -0.32 -14.48
N GLU A 156 15.82 0.26 -13.28
CA GLU A 156 16.81 0.17 -12.20
C GLU A 156 17.10 -1.27 -11.77
N ALA A 157 16.12 -2.18 -11.85
CA ALA A 157 16.31 -3.61 -11.61
C ALA A 157 16.90 -4.37 -12.82
N THR A 158 17.38 -3.67 -13.86
CA THR A 158 17.91 -4.27 -15.09
C THR A 158 19.33 -3.78 -15.36
N PRO A 159 20.12 -4.45 -16.24
CA PRO A 159 21.46 -3.99 -16.61
C PRO A 159 21.50 -2.63 -17.35
N PHE A 160 20.35 -2.09 -17.76
CA PHE A 160 20.26 -0.86 -18.53
C PHE A 160 19.33 0.16 -17.84
N PRO A 161 19.71 0.68 -16.67
CA PRO A 161 18.93 1.71 -16.00
C PRO A 161 18.90 2.99 -16.84
N SER A 162 17.73 3.63 -16.86
CA SER A 162 17.53 4.94 -17.46
C SER A 162 17.69 6.04 -16.42
N ASP A 163 18.15 7.22 -16.81
CA ASP A 163 18.21 8.40 -15.93
C ASP A 163 16.81 9.03 -15.69
N ARG A 164 15.74 8.38 -16.14
CA ARG A 164 14.34 8.80 -16.02
C ARG A 164 13.71 8.21 -14.77
N ILE A 165 13.10 9.04 -13.92
CA ILE A 165 12.32 8.55 -12.78
C ILE A 165 11.25 7.59 -13.27
N GLY A 166 11.31 6.36 -12.77
CA GLY A 166 10.40 5.26 -13.09
C GLY A 166 9.30 5.07 -12.04
N GLY A 167 9.56 5.50 -10.80
CA GLY A 167 8.61 5.39 -9.70
C GLY A 167 9.12 6.14 -8.48
N ILE A 168 8.18 6.53 -7.62
CA ILE A 168 8.47 7.03 -6.28
C ILE A 168 7.76 6.10 -5.30
N GLU A 169 8.48 5.69 -4.28
CA GLU A 169 8.05 4.72 -3.29
C GLU A 169 8.19 5.29 -1.88
N PHE A 170 7.27 4.93 -1.00
CA PHE A 170 7.17 5.47 0.35
C PHE A 170 7.02 4.36 1.39
N ILE A 171 7.69 4.56 2.52
CA ILE A 171 7.39 3.90 3.79
C ILE A 171 7.29 5.03 4.81
N TYR A 172 6.26 5.02 5.66
CA TYR A 172 6.05 6.14 6.55
C TYR A 172 5.38 5.74 7.86
N GLU A 173 5.54 6.62 8.83
CA GLU A 173 5.00 6.48 10.17
C GLU A 173 4.52 7.83 10.67
N VAL A 174 3.32 7.85 11.27
CA VAL A 174 2.72 9.03 11.90
C VAL A 174 2.41 8.67 13.34
N LYS A 175 3.01 9.40 14.27
CA LYS A 175 2.87 9.19 15.71
C LYS A 175 2.45 10.49 16.39
N LEU A 176 1.50 10.38 17.31
CA LEU A 176 1.20 11.45 18.26
C LEU A 176 1.79 11.07 19.61
N VAL A 177 2.66 11.91 20.16
CA VAL A 177 3.46 11.60 21.34
C VAL A 177 3.28 12.69 22.40
N ARG A 178 3.02 12.28 23.65
CA ARG A 178 2.99 13.18 24.83
C ARG A 178 3.98 12.66 25.84
N ASN A 179 4.97 13.48 26.22
CA ASN A 179 6.00 13.13 27.20
C ASN A 179 6.69 11.76 26.94
N GLY A 180 6.93 11.43 25.67
CA GLY A 180 7.53 10.15 25.25
C GLY A 180 6.55 8.98 25.10
N GLN A 181 5.31 9.12 25.55
CA GLN A 181 4.27 8.09 25.36
C GLN A 181 3.54 8.28 24.03
N ILE A 182 3.34 7.19 23.29
CA ILE A 182 2.61 7.19 22.01
C ILE A 182 1.10 7.13 22.31
N LEU A 183 0.38 8.19 21.95
CA LEU A 183 -1.08 8.31 22.11
C LEU A 183 -1.84 7.71 20.92
N ARG A 184 -1.30 7.92 19.71
CA ARG A 184 -1.83 7.43 18.44
C ARG A 184 -0.66 7.07 17.54
N SER A 185 -0.82 6.03 16.74
CA SER A 185 0.19 5.62 15.78
C SER A 185 -0.48 5.08 14.53
N TYR A 186 0.08 5.44 13.38
CA TYR A 186 -0.19 4.83 12.10
C TYR A 186 1.16 4.48 11.47
N VAL A 187 1.34 3.22 11.07
CA VAL A 187 2.59 2.74 10.52
C VAL A 187 2.30 2.04 9.20
N GLN A 188 2.93 2.50 8.13
CA GLN A 188 2.94 1.85 6.83
C GLN A 188 4.34 1.29 6.60
N ASN A 189 4.51 0.00 6.92
CA ASN A 189 5.80 -0.70 6.77
C ASN A 189 6.01 -1.27 5.37
N ASP A 190 4.92 -1.57 4.65
CA ASP A 190 4.99 -2.06 3.28
C ASP A 190 5.20 -0.88 2.32
N ILE A 191 5.99 -1.11 1.27
CA ILE A 191 6.32 -0.11 0.26
C ILE A 191 5.04 0.33 -0.47
N GLU A 192 4.66 1.58 -0.29
CA GLU A 192 3.58 2.22 -1.03
C GLU A 192 4.14 2.89 -2.28
N HIS A 193 3.55 2.59 -3.43
CA HIS A 193 4.00 3.14 -4.71
C HIS A 193 3.12 4.34 -5.07
N TYR A 194 3.76 5.43 -5.47
CA TYR A 194 3.03 6.56 -6.03
C TYR A 194 2.35 6.16 -7.34
N ASP A 195 1.03 6.26 -7.40
CA ASP A 195 0.25 6.13 -8.64
C ASP A 195 0.00 7.52 -9.24
N PRO A 196 0.67 7.87 -10.36
CA PRO A 196 0.46 9.13 -11.05
C PRO A 196 -0.79 9.11 -11.95
N GLY A 197 -1.57 8.02 -11.93
CA GLY A 197 -2.74 7.79 -12.76
C GLY A 197 -2.38 7.40 -14.20
N PHE A 198 -3.40 7.15 -15.03
CA PHE A 198 -3.24 6.64 -16.40
C PHE A 198 -2.25 7.45 -17.26
N PHE A 199 -2.43 8.77 -17.35
CA PHE A 199 -1.57 9.63 -18.17
C PHE A 199 -0.15 9.77 -17.59
N GLY A 200 -0.01 9.77 -16.27
CA GLY A 200 1.30 9.75 -15.62
C GLY A 200 2.06 8.46 -15.90
N ASN A 201 1.39 7.32 -15.83
CA ASN A 201 1.97 6.02 -16.19
C ASN A 201 2.41 5.98 -17.66
N MET A 202 1.61 6.56 -18.58
CA MET A 202 2.01 6.71 -19.98
C MET A 202 3.25 7.58 -20.16
N LYS A 203 3.37 8.69 -19.40
CA LYS A 203 4.58 9.55 -19.40
C LYS A 203 5.82 8.79 -18.94
N THR A 204 5.70 7.96 -17.91
CA THR A 204 6.78 7.09 -17.42
C THR A 204 7.21 6.07 -18.48
N ILE A 205 6.25 5.36 -19.10
CA ILE A 205 6.54 4.36 -20.15
C ILE A 205 7.21 5.01 -21.37
N ALA A 206 6.77 6.22 -21.74
CA ALA A 206 7.36 6.99 -22.83
C ALA A 206 8.71 7.64 -22.46
N LEU A 207 9.23 7.42 -21.25
CA LEU A 207 10.48 7.99 -20.74
C LEU A 207 10.50 9.53 -20.77
N GLN A 208 9.34 10.14 -20.53
CA GLN A 208 9.12 11.59 -20.58
C GLN A 208 9.23 12.29 -19.22
N ASN A 209 9.55 11.57 -18.14
CA ASN A 209 9.84 12.16 -16.83
C ASN A 209 11.24 12.78 -16.84
N THR A 210 11.33 14.06 -17.20
CA THR A 210 12.60 14.75 -17.44
C THR A 210 13.00 15.78 -16.40
N ASP A 211 12.13 16.04 -15.45
CA ASP A 211 12.22 17.09 -14.44
C ASP A 211 11.63 16.61 -13.12
N ASP A 212 11.62 17.50 -12.12
CA ASP A 212 11.10 17.21 -10.78
C ASP A 212 9.56 17.13 -10.73
N SER A 213 8.83 17.30 -11.85
CA SER A 213 7.35 17.35 -11.83
C SER A 213 6.72 16.07 -11.29
N TYR A 214 7.31 14.92 -11.62
CA TYR A 214 6.83 13.62 -11.15
C TYR A 214 6.98 13.48 -9.63
N GLU A 215 8.17 13.80 -9.11
CA GLU A 215 8.45 13.72 -7.68
C GLU A 215 7.67 14.76 -6.89
N ASN A 216 7.50 15.97 -7.41
CA ASN A 216 6.69 17.01 -6.78
C ASN A 216 5.21 16.61 -6.67
N ALA A 217 4.66 15.95 -7.70
CA ALA A 217 3.30 15.43 -7.66
C ALA A 217 3.17 14.29 -6.62
N ALA A 218 4.19 13.44 -6.52
CA ALA A 218 4.26 12.37 -5.53
C ALA A 218 4.31 12.92 -4.09
N ILE A 219 5.13 13.95 -3.84
CA ILE A 219 5.19 14.67 -2.55
C ILE A 219 3.82 15.23 -2.19
N ALA A 220 3.16 15.95 -3.12
CA ALA A 220 1.86 16.56 -2.85
C ALA A 220 0.78 15.52 -2.53
N ALA A 221 0.75 14.40 -3.27
CA ALA A 221 -0.17 13.30 -2.99
C ALA A 221 0.08 12.68 -1.61
N MET A 222 1.35 12.46 -1.26
CA MET A 222 1.75 11.91 0.02
C MET A 222 1.38 12.85 1.19
N VAL A 223 1.60 14.16 1.05
CA VAL A 223 1.19 15.15 2.08
C VAL A 223 -0.32 15.11 2.30
N LYS A 224 -1.11 15.07 1.21
CA LYS A 224 -2.57 14.95 1.31
C LYS A 224 -2.98 13.69 2.08
N HIS A 225 -2.38 12.54 1.75
CA HIS A 225 -2.63 11.27 2.41
C HIS A 225 -2.28 11.30 3.91
N LEU A 226 -1.11 11.85 4.26
CA LEU A 226 -0.72 12.05 5.66
C LEU A 226 -1.72 12.91 6.42
N MET A 227 -2.22 13.98 5.81
CA MET A 227 -3.23 14.84 6.43
C MET A 227 -4.56 14.11 6.65
N GLU A 228 -4.97 13.20 5.77
CA GLU A 228 -6.15 12.35 5.97
C GLU A 228 -5.99 11.40 7.16
N ILE A 229 -4.78 10.91 7.41
CA ILE A 229 -4.47 10.08 8.58
C ILE A 229 -4.50 10.92 9.85
N ILE A 230 -3.83 12.08 9.85
CA ILE A 230 -3.73 12.97 11.03
C ILE A 230 -5.12 13.46 11.46
N LYS A 231 -6.02 13.76 10.52
CA LYS A 231 -7.40 14.18 10.82
C LYS A 231 -8.27 13.09 11.46
N LYS A 232 -7.85 11.82 11.40
CA LYS A 232 -8.59 10.68 11.97
C LYS A 232 -8.14 10.31 13.39
N PHE A 233 -7.06 10.90 13.90
CA PHE A 233 -6.53 10.63 15.24
C PHE A 233 -7.47 11.11 16.34
#